data_AF-A0A7S4NBE5-F1
#
_entry.id   AF-A0A7S4NBE5-F1
#
_cell.length_a   1.000
_cell.length_b   1.000
_cell.length_c   1.000
_cell.angle_alpha   90.00
_cell.angle_beta   90.00
_cell.angle_gamma   90.00
#
_symmetry.space_group_name_H-M   'P 1'
#
loop_
_entity.id
_entity.type
_entity.pdbx_description
1 polymer ?
#
loop_
_entity_poly.entity_id
_entity_poly.type
_entity_poly.pdbx_seq_one_letter_code
_entity_poly.pdbx_strand_id
1 'polypeptide(L)'
;TNNDVAIDLAAEPWANYHDIFVWNAFGNFYDVLREVSFSPMMGIMLTYEHSRSMAYSVEETGSRLYPDENFAREIMQLFTIGMEQLEMDGTPIRDPATGKPLLTYTNNDIMNYARVWTGFDYQKRRGNAEEFEQSKNRLDPMRIEARWRDKFPKRTLNGGYIGDHYPLCVDMPLDMFLRNSAKYRFLGSSRVPELMNTNPEYLDDDDTVEFVLDANSLLRDKLCEGAGVDCSSPTKNEITLEGIPNGALPCTGQECDVDAVRVVKVADGTYWEYVRPACVEQAFYEGAKKLSRRNTNFQGAMCANPLLPAAFEACCLNSFSLTPVAHMNNLYDDERVTLATARDRCASSENAEEGNTKVCDYDSMSPEIPAHKTGYHWTDEDCSIGIKVTSDEALPGWIAIVYSPEKLKVNKAIHVDDDTLNFFPVNWEGGAYPSADADGCGDGCVPISGGGGCRCGTSVVEGRAFDAMPSSADEAFSRLFVGSVDVTAYTALTYEL
;
A
#
# COMPACT_ATOMS: atom_id res chain seq x y z
N THR A 1 0.85 10.87 31.88
CA THR A 1 1.01 10.07 33.11
C THR A 1 -0.27 9.91 33.94
N ASN A 2 -1.44 10.45 33.57
CA ASN A 2 -2.73 10.13 34.23
C ASN A 2 -3.61 9.13 33.43
N ASN A 3 -3.19 8.73 32.22
CA ASN A 3 -3.95 7.78 31.38
C ASN A 3 -3.56 6.30 31.61
N ASP A 4 -2.37 6.04 32.17
CA ASP A 4 -1.88 4.68 32.41
C ASP A 4 -2.61 4.01 33.59
N VAL A 5 -2.94 4.80 34.61
CA VAL A 5 -3.71 4.33 35.80
C VAL A 5 -5.15 3.93 35.45
N ALA A 6 -5.71 4.43 34.34
CA ALA A 6 -7.05 4.07 33.89
C ALA A 6 -7.12 2.67 33.24
N ILE A 7 -6.00 2.12 32.77
CA ILE A 7 -5.95 0.75 32.22
C ILE A 7 -6.06 -0.29 33.34
N ASP A 8 -5.44 -0.04 34.49
CA ASP A 8 -5.50 -0.92 35.68
C ASP A 8 -6.91 -1.06 36.28
N LEU A 9 -7.83 -0.16 35.95
CA LEU A 9 -9.22 -0.19 36.44
C LEU A 9 -10.21 -0.85 35.47
N ALA A 10 -9.81 -1.11 34.22
CA ALA A 10 -10.67 -1.73 33.22
C ALA A 10 -10.38 -3.23 33.10
N ALA A 11 -11.24 -4.06 33.72
CA ALA A 11 -11.10 -5.52 33.68
C ALA A 11 -11.25 -6.11 32.26
N GLU A 12 -12.01 -5.42 31.39
CA GLU A 12 -12.42 -5.95 30.09
C GLU A 12 -11.29 -6.00 29.04
N PRO A 13 -10.46 -4.96 28.82
CA PRO A 13 -9.31 -5.05 27.92
C PRO A 13 -8.30 -6.15 28.31
N TRP A 14 -8.07 -6.33 29.62
CA TRP A 14 -7.19 -7.39 30.12
C TRP A 14 -7.79 -8.79 29.95
N ALA A 15 -9.10 -8.94 30.16
CA ALA A 15 -9.81 -10.19 29.90
C ALA A 15 -9.74 -10.55 28.40
N ASN A 16 -10.02 -9.59 27.51
CA ASN A 16 -9.91 -9.78 26.07
C ASN A 16 -8.49 -10.15 25.63
N TYR A 17 -7.46 -9.49 26.18
CA TYR A 17 -6.07 -9.85 25.91
C TYR A 17 -5.72 -11.27 26.39
N HIS A 18 -6.25 -11.69 27.54
CA HIS A 18 -6.07 -13.06 28.04
C HIS A 18 -6.82 -14.08 27.16
N ASP A 19 -7.99 -13.73 26.64
CA ASP A 19 -8.80 -14.60 25.77
C ASP A 19 -8.06 -15.00 24.48
N ILE A 20 -7.15 -14.16 23.97
CA ILE A 20 -6.25 -14.53 22.85
C ILE A 20 -5.49 -15.83 23.15
N PHE A 21 -4.95 -15.97 24.36
CA PHE A 21 -4.23 -17.18 24.79
C PHE A 21 -5.17 -18.36 25.03
N VAL A 22 -6.41 -18.10 25.47
CA VAL A 22 -7.42 -19.15 25.67
C VAL A 22 -7.89 -19.71 24.31
N TRP A 23 -8.18 -18.85 23.34
CA TRP A 23 -8.59 -19.25 21.99
C TRP A 23 -7.49 -20.01 21.25
N ASN A 24 -6.24 -19.59 21.45
CA ASN A 24 -5.07 -20.21 20.83
C ASN A 24 -4.39 -21.26 21.73
N ALA A 25 -5.03 -21.72 22.82
CA ALA A 25 -4.41 -22.61 23.82
C ALA A 25 -3.87 -23.93 23.24
N PHE A 26 -4.47 -24.40 22.13
CA PHE A 26 -4.05 -25.60 21.40
C PHE A 26 -3.59 -25.28 19.97
N GLY A 27 -3.40 -24.00 19.65
CA GLY A 27 -2.93 -23.53 18.36
C GLY A 27 -1.41 -23.53 18.26
N ASN A 28 -0.86 -22.63 17.45
CA ASN A 28 0.57 -22.43 17.32
C ASN A 28 0.97 -21.03 17.81
N PHE A 29 2.27 -20.85 18.06
CA PHE A 29 2.80 -19.60 18.58
C PHE A 29 2.64 -18.42 17.60
N TYR A 30 2.63 -18.69 16.28
CA TYR A 30 2.45 -17.64 15.28
C TYR A 30 1.07 -17.00 15.38
N ASP A 31 0.01 -17.79 15.56
CA ASP A 31 -1.36 -17.27 15.70
C ASP A 31 -1.51 -16.41 16.97
N VAL A 32 -0.95 -16.87 18.10
CA VAL A 32 -0.89 -16.09 19.35
C VAL A 32 -0.18 -14.76 19.11
N LEU A 33 1.03 -14.80 18.53
CA LEU A 33 1.84 -13.61 18.33
C LEU A 33 1.16 -12.63 17.36
N ARG A 34 0.51 -13.14 16.31
CA ARG A 34 -0.27 -12.34 15.38
C ARG A 34 -1.40 -11.61 16.11
N GLU A 35 -2.26 -12.31 16.84
CA GLU A 35 -3.38 -11.67 17.54
C GLU A 35 -2.90 -10.67 18.61
N VAL A 36 -1.90 -11.04 19.40
CA VAL A 36 -1.25 -10.15 20.37
C VAL A 36 -0.74 -8.88 19.71
N SER A 37 -0.09 -8.98 18.53
CA SER A 37 0.46 -7.84 17.81
C SER A 37 -0.61 -6.85 17.30
N PHE A 38 -1.87 -7.27 17.14
CA PHE A 38 -2.97 -6.37 16.81
C PHE A 38 -3.77 -5.92 18.04
N SER A 39 -3.48 -6.43 19.24
CA SER A 39 -4.18 -6.00 20.44
C SER A 39 -3.79 -4.56 20.83
N PRO A 40 -4.76 -3.68 21.14
CA PRO A 40 -4.47 -2.36 21.68
C PRO A 40 -3.62 -2.39 22.97
N MET A 41 -3.74 -3.45 23.77
CA MET A 41 -2.96 -3.61 25.00
C MET A 41 -1.47 -3.79 24.71
N MET A 42 -1.14 -4.61 23.70
CA MET A 42 0.24 -4.77 23.25
C MET A 42 0.75 -3.49 22.59
N GLY A 43 -0.09 -2.85 21.77
CA GLY A 43 0.13 -1.52 21.19
C GLY A 43 0.70 -0.54 22.19
N ILE A 44 -0.05 -0.30 23.27
CA ILE A 44 0.29 0.61 24.37
C ILE A 44 1.53 0.13 25.12
N MET A 45 1.61 -1.16 25.43
CA MET A 45 2.72 -1.71 26.23
C MET A 45 4.08 -1.51 25.55
N LEU A 46 4.14 -1.68 24.23
CA LEU A 46 5.37 -1.57 23.44
C LEU A 46 5.35 -0.37 22.47
N THR A 47 4.51 0.62 22.78
CA THR A 47 4.49 1.99 22.25
C THR A 47 4.44 2.14 20.72
N TYR A 48 3.91 1.15 20.01
CA TYR A 48 3.74 1.22 18.56
C TYR A 48 2.34 1.69 18.15
N GLU A 49 1.41 1.89 19.10
CA GLU A 49 0.15 2.55 18.82
C GLU A 49 0.40 4.01 18.44
N HIS A 50 -0.22 4.46 17.35
CA HIS A 50 0.02 5.75 16.71
C HIS A 50 1.47 6.01 16.28
N SER A 51 2.32 4.99 16.20
CA SER A 51 3.64 5.14 15.59
C SER A 51 3.48 5.55 14.13
N ARG A 52 4.27 6.52 13.67
CA ARG A 52 4.14 7.13 12.33
C ARG A 52 5.43 6.95 11.55
N SER A 53 5.30 6.85 10.23
CA SER A 53 6.46 6.83 9.34
C SER A 53 7.17 8.19 9.30
N MET A 54 8.47 8.16 8.99
CA MET A 54 9.28 9.37 8.78
C MET A 54 8.64 10.28 7.73
N ALA A 55 8.20 9.70 6.61
CA ALA A 55 7.50 10.42 5.55
C ALA A 55 6.27 11.18 6.06
N TYR A 56 5.39 10.51 6.81
CA TYR A 56 4.18 11.12 7.33
C TYR A 56 4.50 12.25 8.32
N SER A 57 5.44 12.05 9.25
CA SER A 57 5.80 13.06 10.24
C SER A 57 6.43 14.32 9.63
N VAL A 58 7.23 14.16 8.58
CA VAL A 58 7.78 15.30 7.84
C VAL A 58 6.68 16.00 7.05
N GLU A 59 5.80 15.25 6.38
CA GLU A 59 4.70 15.81 5.59
C GLU A 59 3.69 16.59 6.43
N GLU A 60 3.28 16.05 7.58
CA GLU A 60 2.20 16.61 8.38
C GLU A 60 2.68 17.71 9.34
N THR A 61 3.86 17.54 9.96
CA THR A 61 4.32 18.44 11.04
C THR A 61 5.72 19.01 10.82
N GLY A 62 6.37 18.71 9.69
CA GLY A 62 7.78 19.05 9.44
C GLY A 62 8.76 18.39 10.43
N SER A 63 8.28 17.44 11.24
CA SER A 63 9.04 16.85 12.34
C SER A 63 9.75 15.60 11.87
N ARG A 64 11.00 15.43 12.29
CA ARG A 64 11.82 14.25 11.99
C ARG A 64 11.65 13.21 13.10
N LEU A 65 10.57 12.44 13.02
CA LEU A 65 10.27 11.38 13.98
C LEU A 65 10.51 10.03 13.31
N TYR A 66 11.33 9.20 13.96
CA TYR A 66 11.55 7.82 13.54
C TYR A 66 10.42 6.92 14.05
N PRO A 67 10.10 5.83 13.34
CA PRO A 67 9.23 4.77 13.85
C PRO A 67 9.69 4.26 15.22
N ASP A 68 8.74 3.85 16.05
CA ASP A 68 9.03 3.30 17.37
C ASP A 68 9.65 1.90 17.24
N GLU A 69 10.83 1.72 17.84
CA GLU A 69 11.62 0.50 17.73
C GLU A 69 11.26 -0.57 18.78
N ASN A 70 10.53 -0.22 19.84
CA ASN A 70 10.35 -1.09 21.00
C ASN A 70 9.72 -2.42 20.58
N PHE A 71 8.57 -2.39 19.90
CA PHE A 71 7.93 -3.63 19.46
C PHE A 71 8.80 -4.45 18.48
N ALA A 72 9.46 -3.79 17.53
CA ALA A 72 10.37 -4.45 16.59
C ALA A 72 11.54 -5.14 17.29
N ARG A 73 12.05 -4.53 18.36
CA ARG A 73 13.13 -5.07 19.19
C ARG A 73 12.63 -6.23 20.05
N GLU A 74 11.54 -6.05 20.79
CA GLU A 74 11.01 -7.04 21.72
C GLU A 74 10.51 -8.31 21.01
N ILE A 75 9.88 -8.16 19.84
CA ILE A 75 9.41 -9.33 19.08
C ILE A 75 10.56 -10.23 18.65
N MET A 76 11.70 -9.66 18.26
CA MET A 76 12.90 -10.42 17.90
C MET A 76 13.63 -10.94 19.14
N GLN A 77 13.87 -10.08 20.12
CA GLN A 77 14.78 -10.38 21.23
C GLN A 77 14.17 -11.20 22.36
N LEU A 78 12.89 -10.97 22.70
CA LEU A 78 12.22 -11.62 23.83
C LEU A 78 11.22 -12.69 23.40
N PHE A 79 10.54 -12.49 22.27
CA PHE A 79 9.42 -13.36 21.89
C PHE A 79 9.80 -14.43 20.88
N THR A 80 10.82 -14.23 20.06
CA THR A 80 11.12 -15.16 18.95
C THR A 80 12.57 -15.67 18.96
N ILE A 81 13.46 -14.97 18.27
CA ILE A 81 14.77 -15.49 17.84
C ILE A 81 15.89 -15.26 18.86
N GLY A 82 15.68 -14.38 19.85
CA GLY A 82 16.71 -14.06 20.86
C GLY A 82 17.83 -13.20 20.30
N MET A 83 18.86 -12.94 21.12
CA MET A 83 20.00 -12.07 20.78
C MET A 83 21.11 -12.78 20.01
N GLU A 84 21.31 -14.07 20.26
CA GLU A 84 22.44 -14.88 19.77
C GLU A 84 21.92 -16.02 18.90
N GLN A 85 22.60 -16.28 17.78
CA GLN A 85 22.30 -17.44 16.95
C GLN A 85 22.70 -18.70 17.70
N LEU A 86 21.82 -19.71 17.68
CA LEU A 86 21.99 -20.95 18.42
C LEU A 86 22.07 -22.15 17.45
N GLU A 87 22.92 -23.11 17.80
CA GLU A 87 22.89 -24.45 17.24
C GLU A 87 21.60 -25.18 17.65
N MET A 88 21.28 -26.31 17.00
CA MET A 88 20.10 -27.12 17.34
C MET A 88 20.11 -27.67 18.78
N ASP A 89 21.27 -27.73 19.43
CA ASP A 89 21.42 -28.13 20.82
C ASP A 89 21.33 -26.95 21.82
N GLY A 90 21.09 -25.73 21.31
CA GLY A 90 20.95 -24.50 22.10
C GLY A 90 22.27 -23.82 22.47
N THR A 91 23.42 -24.33 22.00
CA THR A 91 24.71 -23.65 22.21
C THR A 91 24.91 -22.47 21.26
N PRO A 92 25.55 -21.36 21.66
CA PRO A 92 25.75 -20.22 20.77
C PRO A 92 26.68 -20.54 19.61
N ILE A 93 26.27 -20.19 18.39
CA ILE A 93 27.15 -20.18 17.22
C ILE A 93 28.18 -19.07 17.40
N ARG A 94 29.46 -19.39 17.27
CA ARG A 94 30.56 -18.45 17.51
C ARG A 94 31.23 -18.01 16.23
N ASP A 95 31.54 -16.72 16.18
CA ASP A 95 32.41 -16.13 15.16
C ASP A 95 33.80 -16.80 15.22
N PRO A 96 34.28 -17.40 14.11
CA PRO A 96 35.58 -18.09 14.12
C PRO A 96 36.79 -17.18 14.36
N ALA A 97 36.69 -15.89 14.05
CA ALA A 97 37.78 -14.93 14.19
C ALA A 97 37.85 -14.31 15.59
N THR A 98 36.70 -14.05 16.22
CA THR A 98 36.62 -13.35 17.52
C THR A 98 36.24 -14.26 18.69
N GLY A 99 35.70 -15.45 18.42
CA GLY A 99 35.18 -16.38 19.43
C GLY A 99 33.92 -15.91 20.14
N LYS A 100 33.36 -14.75 19.78
CA LYS A 100 32.12 -14.21 20.35
C LYS A 100 30.90 -14.88 19.70
N PRO A 101 29.76 -14.98 20.41
CA PRO A 101 28.50 -15.40 19.80
C PRO A 101 28.11 -14.50 18.62
N LEU A 102 27.58 -15.10 17.56
CA LEU A 102 26.99 -14.37 16.43
C LEU A 102 25.63 -13.82 16.84
N LEU A 103 25.39 -12.55 16.55
CA LEU A 103 24.08 -11.93 16.81
C LEU A 103 23.06 -12.37 15.75
N THR A 104 21.81 -12.51 16.17
CA THR A 104 20.66 -12.86 15.29
C THR A 104 20.25 -11.70 14.39
N TYR A 105 20.43 -10.48 14.86
CA TYR A 105 20.07 -9.24 14.15
C TYR A 105 20.97 -8.09 14.61
N THR A 106 20.90 -6.98 13.87
CA THR A 106 21.62 -5.73 14.14
C THR A 106 20.66 -4.60 14.52
N ASN A 107 21.18 -3.46 14.98
CA ASN A 107 20.34 -2.28 15.19
C ASN A 107 19.67 -1.80 13.89
N ASN A 108 20.30 -2.05 12.74
CA ASN A 108 19.74 -1.69 11.43
C ASN A 108 18.52 -2.55 11.10
N ASP A 109 18.54 -3.82 11.51
CA ASP A 109 17.37 -4.68 11.37
C ASP A 109 16.24 -4.16 12.25
N ILE A 110 16.51 -3.79 13.51
CA ILE A 110 15.50 -3.18 14.39
C ILE A 110 14.86 -1.93 13.76
N MET A 111 15.67 -1.00 13.25
CA MET A 111 15.18 0.21 12.56
C MET A 111 14.34 -0.13 11.32
N ASN A 112 14.75 -1.13 10.54
CA ASN A 112 13.99 -1.57 9.37
C ASN A 112 12.66 -2.24 9.75
N TYR A 113 12.65 -3.08 10.78
CA TYR A 113 11.44 -3.74 11.27
C TYR A 113 10.50 -2.76 11.98
N ALA A 114 11.00 -1.71 12.62
CA ALA A 114 10.18 -0.64 13.20
C ALA A 114 9.25 0.01 12.16
N ARG A 115 9.70 0.11 10.90
CA ARG A 115 8.87 0.62 9.79
C ARG A 115 7.63 -0.24 9.52
N VAL A 116 7.68 -1.55 9.81
CA VAL A 116 6.52 -2.47 9.70
C VAL A 116 5.42 -2.12 10.69
N TRP A 117 5.80 -1.58 11.85
CA TRP A 117 4.93 -1.30 12.98
C TRP A 117 4.41 0.14 13.03
N THR A 118 4.59 0.89 11.94
CA THR A 118 3.95 2.20 11.75
C THR A 118 2.46 2.05 11.41
N GLY A 119 1.65 3.05 11.75
CA GLY A 119 0.25 3.18 11.33
C GLY A 119 -0.72 2.24 12.00
N PHE A 120 -0.50 1.86 13.26
CA PHE A 120 -1.50 1.18 14.08
C PHE A 120 -2.32 2.20 14.86
N ASP A 121 -3.65 2.13 14.76
CA ASP A 121 -4.58 3.02 15.45
C ASP A 121 -5.73 2.23 16.05
N TYR A 122 -6.42 2.81 17.02
CA TYR A 122 -7.61 2.21 17.59
C TYR A 122 -8.74 2.13 16.56
N GLN A 123 -9.58 1.11 16.69
CA GLN A 123 -10.83 1.05 15.96
C GLN A 123 -11.73 2.22 16.34
N LYS A 124 -12.73 2.49 15.49
CA LYS A 124 -13.80 3.43 15.84
C LYS A 124 -14.50 2.97 17.12
N ARG A 125 -15.01 3.95 17.89
CA ARG A 125 -15.80 3.70 19.10
C ARG A 125 -17.03 2.86 18.76
N ARG A 126 -17.35 1.89 19.61
CA ARG A 126 -18.62 1.16 19.60
C ARG A 126 -19.63 1.93 20.46
N GLY A 127 -20.80 2.19 19.88
CA GLY A 127 -21.84 2.96 20.57
C GLY A 127 -22.33 2.34 21.89
N ASN A 128 -22.15 1.03 22.07
CA ASN A 128 -22.65 0.24 23.20
C ASN A 128 -21.58 -0.17 24.22
N ALA A 129 -20.29 0.01 23.94
CA ALA A 129 -19.21 -0.51 24.80
C ALA A 129 -18.43 0.62 25.49
N GLU A 130 -18.07 1.67 24.77
CA GLU A 130 -17.32 2.78 25.34
C GLU A 130 -18.25 3.88 25.87
N GLU A 131 -18.11 4.25 27.16
CA GLU A 131 -19.05 5.13 27.88
C GLU A 131 -18.98 6.62 27.47
N PHE A 132 -17.78 7.14 27.19
CA PHE A 132 -17.58 8.56 26.84
C PHE A 132 -17.10 8.73 25.40
N GLU A 133 -17.45 9.85 24.75
CA GLU A 133 -17.05 10.15 23.37
C GLU A 133 -15.52 10.12 23.15
N GLN A 134 -14.74 10.46 24.17
CA GLN A 134 -13.27 10.45 24.12
C GLN A 134 -12.65 9.08 24.41
N SER A 135 -13.47 8.07 24.69
CA SER A 135 -13.01 6.72 25.01
C SER A 135 -12.51 6.02 23.76
N LYS A 136 -11.31 5.47 23.86
CA LYS A 136 -10.67 4.68 22.79
C LYS A 136 -11.22 3.25 22.83
N ASN A 137 -11.44 2.66 21.66
CA ASN A 137 -11.79 1.24 21.54
C ASN A 137 -10.55 0.39 21.83
N ARG A 138 -10.43 -0.07 23.09
CA ARG A 138 -9.30 -0.87 23.59
C ARG A 138 -9.55 -2.38 23.54
N LEU A 139 -10.68 -2.82 22.99
CA LEU A 139 -11.03 -4.25 22.91
C LEU A 139 -10.77 -4.81 21.52
N ASP A 140 -11.18 -4.08 20.48
CA ASP A 140 -11.09 -4.61 19.13
C ASP A 140 -9.65 -4.51 18.59
N PRO A 141 -9.21 -5.43 17.71
CA PRO A 141 -7.89 -5.37 17.08
C PRO A 141 -7.64 -4.02 16.42
N MET A 142 -6.49 -3.41 16.70
CA MET A 142 -6.06 -2.14 16.11
C MET A 142 -6.17 -2.19 14.59
N ARG A 143 -6.66 -1.09 14.01
CA ARG A 143 -6.72 -0.91 12.57
C ARG A 143 -5.44 -0.31 12.04
N ILE A 144 -5.27 -0.44 10.73
CA ILE A 144 -4.18 0.21 10.02
C ILE A 144 -4.64 1.57 9.51
N GLU A 145 -4.02 2.64 9.99
CA GLU A 145 -4.12 3.97 9.38
C GLU A 145 -3.11 4.08 8.24
N ALA A 146 -3.59 3.85 7.02
CA ALA A 146 -2.76 3.77 5.82
C ALA A 146 -1.92 5.04 5.57
N ARG A 147 -2.38 6.23 5.98
CA ARG A 147 -1.61 7.48 5.83
C ARG A 147 -0.35 7.50 6.69
N TRP A 148 -0.36 6.82 7.84
CA TRP A 148 0.76 6.81 8.80
C TRP A 148 1.81 5.75 8.48
N ARG A 149 1.50 4.84 7.56
CA ARG A 149 2.37 3.73 7.16
C ARG A 149 3.60 4.22 6.42
N ASP A 150 4.69 3.49 6.59
CA ASP A 150 5.84 3.58 5.70
C ASP A 150 5.51 2.92 4.35
N LYS A 151 5.84 3.58 3.23
CA LYS A 151 5.47 3.16 1.87
C LYS A 151 6.51 2.29 1.14
N PHE A 152 7.76 2.25 1.61
CA PHE A 152 8.85 1.60 0.86
C PHE A 152 9.11 0.17 1.33
N PRO A 153 9.87 -0.65 0.57
CA PRO A 153 10.15 -2.04 0.94
C PRO A 153 10.78 -2.20 2.33
N LYS A 154 10.46 -3.30 3.02
CA LYS A 154 11.05 -3.69 4.31
C LYS A 154 11.79 -5.01 4.08
N ARG A 155 13.09 -5.04 4.38
CA ARG A 155 13.91 -6.23 4.21
C ARG A 155 13.63 -7.23 5.33
N THR A 156 13.75 -8.51 5.05
CA THR A 156 13.72 -9.60 6.03
C THR A 156 15.13 -9.88 6.56
N LEU A 157 15.25 -10.58 7.69
CA LEU A 157 16.55 -11.00 8.24
C LEU A 157 17.33 -11.92 7.27
N ASN A 158 16.65 -12.63 6.38
CA ASN A 158 17.26 -13.53 5.40
C ASN A 158 17.62 -12.82 4.07
N GLY A 159 17.49 -11.50 4.00
CA GLY A 159 17.83 -10.71 2.82
C GLY A 159 16.72 -10.55 1.79
N GLY A 160 15.59 -11.29 1.87
CA GLY A 160 14.40 -11.02 1.05
C GLY A 160 13.63 -9.76 1.49
N TYR A 161 12.45 -9.51 0.92
CA TYR A 161 11.55 -8.43 1.33
C TYR A 161 10.21 -8.95 1.84
N ILE A 162 9.57 -8.18 2.72
CA ILE A 162 8.17 -8.43 3.09
C ILE A 162 7.32 -8.22 1.85
N GLY A 163 6.62 -9.27 1.43
CA GLY A 163 5.84 -9.29 0.19
C GLY A 163 6.45 -10.18 -0.89
N ASP A 164 7.67 -10.70 -0.70
CA ASP A 164 8.19 -11.76 -1.56
C ASP A 164 7.21 -12.95 -1.58
N HIS A 165 7.12 -13.60 -2.73
CA HIS A 165 6.16 -14.66 -3.07
C HIS A 165 4.68 -14.23 -3.17
N TYR A 166 4.36 -12.94 -3.05
CA TYR A 166 3.09 -12.41 -3.55
C TYR A 166 3.18 -12.11 -5.06
N PRO A 167 2.06 -12.16 -5.80
CA PRO A 167 2.02 -11.74 -7.19
C PRO A 167 2.31 -10.25 -7.32
N LEU A 168 2.89 -9.84 -8.46
CA LEU A 168 2.98 -8.43 -8.80
C LEU A 168 1.57 -7.89 -9.05
N CYS A 169 1.28 -6.68 -8.57
CA CYS A 169 -0.01 -6.04 -8.82
C CYS A 169 -0.27 -5.80 -10.32
N VAL A 170 0.79 -5.64 -11.14
CA VAL A 170 0.68 -5.50 -12.60
C VAL A 170 0.32 -6.80 -13.31
N ASP A 171 0.58 -7.95 -12.68
CA ASP A 171 0.32 -9.29 -13.25
C ASP A 171 -1.01 -9.87 -12.75
N MET A 172 -1.73 -9.10 -11.92
CA MET A 172 -3.05 -9.49 -11.46
C MET A 172 -3.98 -9.59 -12.67
N PRO A 173 -4.83 -10.64 -12.75
CA PRO A 173 -5.83 -10.73 -13.79
C PRO A 173 -6.67 -9.45 -13.91
N LEU A 174 -7.10 -9.09 -15.11
CA LEU A 174 -8.08 -8.03 -15.28
C LEU A 174 -9.39 -8.40 -14.56
N ASP A 175 -10.11 -7.41 -14.06
CA ASP A 175 -11.43 -7.57 -13.42
C ASP A 175 -11.43 -8.54 -12.24
N MET A 176 -10.39 -8.53 -11.39
CA MET A 176 -10.30 -9.41 -10.22
C MET A 176 -11.54 -9.38 -9.32
N PHE A 177 -12.27 -8.26 -9.30
CA PHE A 177 -13.49 -8.11 -8.51
C PHE A 177 -14.67 -8.99 -9.02
N LEU A 178 -14.65 -9.42 -10.28
CA LEU A 178 -15.66 -10.31 -10.88
C LEU A 178 -15.29 -11.80 -10.81
N ARG A 179 -14.09 -12.13 -10.31
CA ARG A 179 -13.52 -13.48 -10.42
C ARG A 179 -13.87 -14.37 -9.24
N ASN A 180 -13.73 -15.69 -9.43
CA ASN A 180 -13.77 -16.63 -8.32
C ASN A 180 -12.77 -16.20 -7.23
N SER A 181 -13.17 -16.40 -5.98
CA SER A 181 -12.45 -15.95 -4.79
C SER A 181 -12.36 -14.44 -4.58
N ALA A 182 -13.00 -13.61 -5.43
CA ALA A 182 -13.23 -12.21 -5.11
C ALA A 182 -14.07 -12.11 -3.84
N LYS A 183 -13.63 -11.27 -2.90
CA LYS A 183 -14.24 -11.14 -1.57
C LYS A 183 -14.87 -9.78 -1.42
N TYR A 184 -16.04 -9.76 -0.81
CA TYR A 184 -16.80 -8.55 -0.52
C TYR A 184 -17.22 -8.55 0.94
N ARG A 185 -17.06 -7.40 1.59
CA ARG A 185 -17.47 -7.18 2.98
C ARG A 185 -18.62 -6.19 3.02
N PHE A 186 -19.66 -6.53 3.77
CA PHE A 186 -20.83 -5.69 3.90
C PHE A 186 -20.51 -4.44 4.74
N LEU A 187 -20.85 -3.26 4.23
CA LEU A 187 -20.67 -1.97 4.91
C LEU A 187 -21.98 -1.41 5.49
N GLY A 188 -23.11 -2.08 5.27
CA GLY A 188 -24.41 -1.52 5.61
C GLY A 188 -24.68 -0.25 4.82
N SER A 189 -25.07 0.82 5.51
CA SER A 189 -25.34 2.14 4.94
C SER A 189 -24.10 3.03 4.79
N SER A 190 -22.91 2.53 5.13
CA SER A 190 -21.67 3.29 4.94
C SER A 190 -21.18 3.14 3.50
N ARG A 191 -21.09 4.24 2.77
CA ARG A 191 -20.41 4.30 1.46
C ARG A 191 -18.87 4.36 1.57
N VAL A 192 -18.34 4.45 2.79
CA VAL A 192 -16.91 4.62 3.03
C VAL A 192 -16.20 3.29 3.27
N PRO A 193 -15.15 2.97 2.50
CA PRO A 193 -14.35 1.76 2.70
C PRO A 193 -13.61 1.82 4.04
N GLU A 194 -13.42 0.67 4.69
CA GLU A 194 -12.60 0.60 5.92
C GLU A 194 -11.26 -0.11 5.71
N LEU A 195 -11.07 -0.80 4.58
CA LEU A 195 -9.79 -1.43 4.20
C LEU A 195 -8.98 -0.58 3.22
N MET A 196 -9.55 0.50 2.68
CA MET A 196 -8.90 1.38 1.71
C MET A 196 -8.95 2.84 2.15
N ASN A 197 -7.85 3.56 1.97
CA ASN A 197 -7.77 4.99 2.28
C ASN A 197 -8.68 5.81 1.36
N THR A 198 -9.56 6.64 1.91
CA THR A 198 -10.44 7.58 1.17
C THR A 198 -10.30 8.99 1.71
N ASN A 199 -10.65 10.00 0.91
CA ASN A 199 -10.75 11.35 1.47
C ASN A 199 -11.90 11.38 2.50
N PRO A 200 -11.64 11.72 3.78
CA PRO A 200 -12.70 11.83 4.77
C PRO A 200 -13.76 12.88 4.39
N GLU A 201 -13.45 13.84 3.53
CA GLU A 201 -14.43 14.83 3.06
C GLU A 201 -15.59 14.21 2.26
N TYR A 202 -15.45 13.00 1.69
CA TYR A 202 -16.57 12.30 1.03
C TYR A 202 -17.59 11.70 2.02
N LEU A 203 -17.29 11.65 3.33
CA LEU A 203 -18.23 11.12 4.32
C LEU A 203 -19.53 11.93 4.31
N ASP A 204 -19.40 13.25 4.28
CA ASP A 204 -20.51 14.20 4.46
C ASP A 204 -20.94 14.88 3.14
N ASP A 205 -20.41 14.43 1.99
CA ASP A 205 -20.71 15.00 0.68
C ASP A 205 -21.92 14.31 0.02
N ASP A 206 -23.08 14.97 0.05
CA ASP A 206 -24.31 14.46 -0.58
C ASP A 206 -24.20 14.30 -2.11
N ASP A 207 -23.23 14.97 -2.75
CA ASP A 207 -22.97 14.89 -4.18
C ASP A 207 -21.94 13.80 -4.53
N THR A 208 -21.58 12.92 -3.58
CA THR A 208 -20.61 11.84 -3.83
C THR A 208 -21.09 10.95 -4.99
N VAL A 209 -20.23 10.74 -5.98
CA VAL A 209 -20.52 9.83 -7.11
C VAL A 209 -20.20 8.39 -6.66
N GLU A 210 -21.20 7.53 -6.69
CA GLU A 210 -21.13 6.17 -6.18
C GLU A 210 -21.05 5.15 -7.32
N PHE A 211 -20.30 4.07 -7.14
CA PHE A 211 -20.28 2.97 -8.10
C PHE A 211 -21.53 2.09 -7.93
N VAL A 212 -22.54 2.31 -8.76
CA VAL A 212 -23.83 1.61 -8.66
C VAL A 212 -23.86 0.43 -9.61
N LEU A 213 -24.07 -0.78 -9.07
CA LEU A 213 -24.20 -1.97 -9.91
C LEU A 213 -25.52 -1.95 -10.69
N ASP A 214 -25.44 -2.30 -11.97
CA ASP A 214 -26.61 -2.40 -12.84
C ASP A 214 -27.62 -3.40 -12.27
N ALA A 215 -28.92 -3.17 -12.52
CA ALA A 215 -29.97 -4.05 -12.06
C ALA A 215 -29.83 -5.50 -12.61
N ASN A 216 -29.21 -5.66 -13.78
CA ASN A 216 -28.93 -6.95 -14.44
C ASN A 216 -27.52 -7.47 -14.18
N SER A 217 -26.76 -6.84 -13.28
CA SER A 217 -25.43 -7.31 -12.91
C SER A 217 -25.52 -8.67 -12.20
N LEU A 218 -24.75 -9.63 -12.69
CA LEU A 218 -24.60 -10.92 -12.00
C LEU A 218 -23.78 -10.78 -10.71
N LEU A 219 -22.91 -9.77 -10.61
CA LEU A 219 -22.23 -9.42 -9.36
C LEU A 219 -23.26 -8.93 -8.33
N ARG A 220 -24.17 -8.05 -8.73
CA ARG A 220 -25.28 -7.59 -7.88
C ARG A 220 -26.11 -8.77 -7.39
N ASP A 221 -26.51 -9.68 -8.28
CA ASP A 221 -27.26 -10.89 -7.89
C ASP A 221 -26.51 -11.73 -6.84
N LYS A 222 -25.19 -11.87 -6.98
CA LYS A 222 -24.36 -12.59 -5.99
C LYS A 222 -24.34 -11.87 -4.64
N LEU A 223 -24.16 -10.55 -4.64
CA LEU A 223 -24.12 -9.74 -3.43
C LEU A 223 -25.48 -9.61 -2.73
N CYS A 224 -26.57 -9.73 -3.47
CA CYS A 224 -27.94 -9.76 -2.94
C CYS A 224 -28.42 -11.17 -2.59
N GLU A 225 -27.52 -12.17 -2.62
CA GLU A 225 -27.81 -13.57 -2.29
C GLU A 225 -28.84 -14.26 -3.19
N GLY A 226 -29.06 -13.72 -4.40
CA GLY A 226 -29.89 -14.34 -5.43
C GLY A 226 -30.43 -13.34 -6.46
N ALA A 227 -30.73 -13.86 -7.65
CA ALA A 227 -31.33 -13.07 -8.71
C ALA A 227 -32.75 -12.61 -8.34
N GLY A 228 -33.02 -11.32 -8.48
CA GLY A 228 -34.31 -10.71 -8.17
C GLY A 228 -34.64 -10.63 -6.66
N VAL A 229 -33.67 -10.91 -5.79
CA VAL A 229 -33.80 -10.72 -4.34
C VAL A 229 -33.72 -9.23 -4.00
N ASP A 230 -34.43 -8.81 -2.96
CA ASP A 230 -34.30 -7.45 -2.43
C ASP A 230 -32.92 -7.27 -1.80
N CYS A 231 -32.12 -6.41 -2.42
CA CYS A 231 -30.76 -6.10 -1.99
C CYS A 231 -30.71 -5.21 -0.75
N SER A 232 -31.83 -4.67 -0.24
CA SER A 232 -31.85 -3.70 0.85
C SER A 232 -31.44 -4.26 2.22
N SER A 233 -31.43 -5.58 2.38
CA SER A 233 -31.11 -6.24 3.66
C SER A 233 -30.45 -7.61 3.46
N PRO A 234 -29.18 -7.66 3.00
CA PRO A 234 -28.42 -8.91 2.94
C PRO A 234 -28.29 -9.54 4.33
N THR A 235 -28.19 -10.87 4.37
CA THR A 235 -28.06 -11.64 5.62
C THR A 235 -26.61 -11.98 5.96
N LYS A 236 -25.71 -11.88 4.99
CA LYS A 236 -24.28 -12.14 5.13
C LYS A 236 -23.48 -10.85 5.31
N ASN A 237 -22.47 -10.91 6.17
CA ASN A 237 -21.49 -9.81 6.35
C ASN A 237 -20.28 -9.93 5.41
N GLU A 238 -20.06 -11.11 4.83
CA GLU A 238 -18.99 -11.36 3.86
C GLU A 238 -19.51 -12.31 2.77
N ILE A 239 -19.15 -12.04 1.53
CA ILE A 239 -19.41 -12.91 0.38
C ILE A 239 -18.10 -13.16 -0.34
N THR A 240 -17.76 -14.42 -0.56
CA THR A 240 -16.73 -14.84 -1.50
C THR A 240 -17.42 -15.35 -2.77
N LEU A 241 -17.03 -14.83 -3.93
CA LEU A 241 -17.56 -15.30 -5.20
C LEU A 241 -17.07 -16.72 -5.48
N GLU A 242 -18.00 -17.64 -5.68
CA GLU A 242 -17.71 -19.04 -5.93
C GLU A 242 -18.65 -19.61 -7.01
N GLY A 243 -18.18 -20.71 -7.61
CA GLY A 243 -18.95 -21.49 -8.58
C GLY A 243 -19.17 -20.75 -9.90
N ILE A 244 -18.28 -19.83 -10.29
CA ILE A 244 -18.40 -19.09 -11.53
C ILE A 244 -17.83 -19.91 -12.70
N PRO A 245 -18.63 -20.23 -13.73
CA PRO A 245 -18.14 -20.89 -14.94
C PRO A 245 -17.05 -20.05 -15.62
N ASN A 246 -15.95 -20.68 -16.04
CA ASN A 246 -14.77 -20.02 -16.62
C ASN A 246 -14.01 -19.05 -15.70
N GLY A 247 -14.35 -18.99 -14.41
CA GLY A 247 -13.56 -18.26 -13.41
C GLY A 247 -13.90 -16.79 -13.22
N ALA A 248 -14.74 -16.19 -14.06
CA ALA A 248 -15.11 -14.76 -14.01
C ALA A 248 -16.57 -14.51 -14.41
N LEU A 249 -17.24 -13.61 -13.69
CA LEU A 249 -18.56 -13.11 -14.10
C LEU A 249 -18.40 -12.20 -15.32
N PRO A 250 -19.30 -12.25 -16.31
CA PRO A 250 -19.34 -11.22 -17.34
C PRO A 250 -19.65 -9.86 -16.70
N CYS A 251 -18.91 -8.84 -17.11
CA CYS A 251 -19.16 -7.47 -16.68
C CYS A 251 -20.48 -6.93 -17.26
N THR A 252 -21.16 -6.07 -16.52
CA THR A 252 -22.35 -5.32 -16.98
C THR A 252 -22.19 -3.83 -16.68
N GLY A 253 -22.42 -2.98 -17.70
CA GLY A 253 -22.41 -1.52 -17.52
C GLY A 253 -21.05 -1.01 -17.04
N GLN A 254 -21.04 -0.20 -15.95
CA GLN A 254 -19.83 0.39 -15.39
C GLN A 254 -18.77 -0.65 -14.99
N GLU A 255 -19.16 -1.90 -14.72
CA GLU A 255 -18.22 -2.99 -14.43
C GLU A 255 -17.26 -3.27 -15.58
N CYS A 256 -17.62 -2.93 -16.82
CA CYS A 256 -16.79 -3.13 -18.00
C CYS A 256 -15.78 -1.99 -18.23
N ASP A 257 -15.95 -0.86 -17.54
CA ASP A 257 -15.24 0.39 -17.82
C ASP A 257 -14.33 0.83 -16.67
N VAL A 258 -14.10 -0.04 -15.66
CA VAL A 258 -13.26 0.23 -14.48
C VAL A 258 -12.00 -0.61 -14.45
N ASP A 259 -10.89 -0.02 -14.00
CA ASP A 259 -9.65 -0.76 -13.73
C ASP A 259 -9.57 -1.25 -12.27
N ALA A 260 -10.29 -0.61 -11.37
CA ALA A 260 -10.33 -0.95 -9.95
C ALA A 260 -11.72 -0.69 -9.38
N VAL A 261 -12.11 -1.47 -8.37
CA VAL A 261 -13.35 -1.28 -7.60
C VAL A 261 -12.99 -1.15 -6.14
N ARG A 262 -13.72 -0.29 -5.41
CA ARG A 262 -13.51 -0.05 -3.98
C ARG A 262 -14.74 -0.40 -3.17
N VAL A 263 -15.82 0.31 -3.42
CA VAL A 263 -17.13 0.12 -2.80
C VAL A 263 -18.17 0.09 -3.90
N VAL A 264 -19.10 -0.85 -3.83
CA VAL A 264 -20.21 -0.99 -4.77
C VAL A 264 -21.54 -0.80 -4.05
N LYS A 265 -22.47 -0.10 -4.70
CA LYS A 265 -23.85 0.08 -4.23
C LYS A 265 -24.77 -0.90 -4.96
N VAL A 266 -25.53 -1.67 -4.20
CA VAL A 266 -26.46 -2.70 -4.73
C VAL A 266 -27.94 -2.32 -4.57
N ALA A 267 -28.23 -1.46 -3.60
CA ALA A 267 -29.52 -0.86 -3.30
C ALA A 267 -29.29 0.46 -2.54
N ASP A 268 -30.36 1.24 -2.38
CA ASP A 268 -30.27 2.44 -1.56
C ASP A 268 -29.85 2.11 -0.12
N GLY A 269 -28.87 2.84 0.41
CA GLY A 269 -28.29 2.58 1.72
C GLY A 269 -27.62 1.20 1.90
N THR A 270 -27.25 0.50 0.82
CA THR A 270 -26.65 -0.84 0.89
C THR A 270 -25.36 -0.91 0.07
N TYR A 271 -24.23 -1.04 0.78
CA TYR A 271 -22.89 -1.00 0.20
C TYR A 271 -22.06 -2.24 0.56
N TRP A 272 -21.19 -2.63 -0.38
CA TRP A 272 -20.21 -3.69 -0.20
C TRP A 272 -18.82 -3.17 -0.57
N GLU A 273 -17.85 -3.42 0.29
CA GLU A 273 -16.43 -3.16 0.02
C GLU A 273 -15.79 -4.36 -0.65
N TYR A 274 -15.12 -4.14 -1.78
CA TYR A 274 -14.28 -5.16 -2.40
C TYR A 274 -12.98 -5.33 -1.62
N VAL A 275 -12.69 -6.54 -1.17
CA VAL A 275 -11.45 -6.86 -0.45
C VAL A 275 -10.38 -7.22 -1.48
N ARG A 276 -9.52 -6.24 -1.82
CA ARG A 276 -8.44 -6.42 -2.79
C ARG A 276 -7.50 -7.55 -2.34
N PRO A 277 -7.20 -8.54 -3.19
CA PRO A 277 -6.18 -9.54 -2.93
C PRO A 277 -4.82 -8.89 -2.68
N ALA A 278 -4.01 -9.53 -1.83
CA ALA A 278 -2.66 -9.07 -1.58
C ALA A 278 -1.78 -9.27 -2.81
N CYS A 279 -1.08 -8.20 -3.20
CA CYS A 279 -0.11 -8.16 -4.29
C CYS A 279 0.98 -7.15 -3.93
N VAL A 280 2.12 -7.21 -4.61
CA VAL A 280 3.25 -6.30 -4.41
C VAL A 280 3.49 -5.41 -5.62
N GLU A 281 3.93 -4.19 -5.35
CA GLU A 281 4.38 -3.25 -6.37
C GLU A 281 5.90 -3.14 -6.30
N GLN A 282 6.56 -3.14 -7.45
CA GLN A 282 8.00 -2.92 -7.50
C GLN A 282 8.30 -1.44 -7.23
N ALA A 283 9.29 -1.18 -6.37
CA ALA A 283 9.73 0.18 -6.08
C ALA A 283 10.53 0.81 -7.24
N PHE A 284 11.07 -0.03 -8.13
CA PHE A 284 11.78 0.35 -9.35
C PHE A 284 11.14 -0.36 -10.54
N TYR A 285 10.84 0.39 -11.59
CA TYR A 285 10.20 -0.08 -12.80
C TYR A 285 10.54 0.86 -13.97
N GLU A 286 10.44 0.35 -15.20
CA GLU A 286 10.67 1.13 -16.42
C GLU A 286 9.41 1.82 -16.91
N GLY A 287 9.58 2.83 -17.76
CA GLY A 287 8.46 3.52 -18.41
C GLY A 287 7.58 4.33 -17.46
N ALA A 288 8.14 4.78 -16.33
CA ALA A 288 7.42 5.54 -15.33
C ALA A 288 6.84 6.84 -15.90
N LYS A 289 5.62 7.17 -15.48
CA LYS A 289 4.88 8.35 -15.91
C LYS A 289 4.59 9.27 -14.74
N LYS A 290 4.54 10.57 -15.02
CA LYS A 290 4.31 11.58 -14.00
C LYS A 290 2.84 11.59 -13.60
N LEU A 291 2.61 11.44 -12.29
CA LEU A 291 1.41 11.87 -11.62
C LEU A 291 1.59 13.29 -11.13
N SER A 292 0.57 14.11 -11.31
CA SER A 292 0.48 15.45 -10.73
C SER A 292 -0.61 15.46 -9.66
N ARG A 293 -0.42 16.28 -8.63
CA ARG A 293 -1.45 16.58 -7.62
C ARG A 293 -1.49 18.09 -7.46
N ARG A 294 -2.62 18.69 -7.79
CA ARG A 294 -2.83 20.13 -7.71
C ARG A 294 -3.88 20.44 -6.67
N ASN A 295 -3.43 20.71 -5.44
CA ASN A 295 -4.21 21.38 -4.40
C ASN A 295 -3.44 22.65 -3.98
N THR A 296 -4.15 23.67 -3.50
CA THR A 296 -3.63 25.01 -3.13
C THR A 296 -2.49 24.98 -2.11
N ASN A 297 -2.34 23.90 -1.34
CA ASN A 297 -1.35 23.79 -0.26
C ASN A 297 -0.24 22.74 -0.50
N PHE A 298 -0.41 21.82 -1.45
CA PHE A 298 0.53 20.71 -1.66
C PHE A 298 0.62 20.36 -3.16
N GLN A 299 1.61 20.93 -3.82
CA GLN A 299 2.13 20.37 -5.07
C GLN A 299 2.88 19.08 -4.71
N GLY A 300 2.55 17.95 -5.35
CA GLY A 300 3.00 16.63 -4.90
C GLY A 300 3.36 15.67 -6.03
N ALA A 301 3.94 16.15 -7.12
CA ALA A 301 4.22 15.30 -8.29
C ALA A 301 5.11 14.11 -7.94
N MET A 302 4.86 12.97 -8.60
CA MET A 302 5.59 11.73 -8.39
C MET A 302 5.53 10.82 -9.61
N CYS A 303 6.43 9.83 -9.67
CA CYS A 303 6.36 8.77 -10.67
C CYS A 303 5.33 7.72 -10.27
N ALA A 304 4.63 7.16 -11.26
CA ALA A 304 3.82 5.95 -11.12
C ALA A 304 4.03 5.00 -12.30
N ASN A 305 3.79 3.71 -12.05
CA ASN A 305 3.78 2.71 -13.10
C ASN A 305 2.48 2.85 -13.90
N PRO A 306 2.53 3.15 -15.21
CA PRO A 306 1.33 3.41 -16.02
C PRO A 306 0.43 2.17 -16.18
N LEU A 307 0.92 0.97 -15.84
CA LEU A 307 0.17 -0.28 -15.87
C LEU A 307 -0.69 -0.52 -14.62
N LEU A 308 -0.55 0.32 -13.58
CA LEU A 308 -1.33 0.21 -12.35
C LEU A 308 -2.41 1.29 -12.26
N PRO A 309 -3.57 0.99 -11.62
CA PRO A 309 -4.59 2.00 -11.33
C PRO A 309 -4.12 2.95 -10.21
N ALA A 310 -3.33 3.95 -10.58
CA ALA A 310 -2.62 4.81 -9.63
C ALA A 310 -3.29 6.19 -9.42
N ALA A 311 -4.04 6.67 -10.41
CA ALA A 311 -4.58 8.03 -10.45
C ALA A 311 -5.86 8.10 -11.30
N PHE A 312 -6.64 9.17 -11.16
CA PHE A 312 -7.80 9.42 -12.02
C PHE A 312 -7.39 10.11 -13.33
N GLU A 313 -8.30 10.18 -14.29
CA GLU A 313 -8.09 10.91 -15.55
C GLU A 313 -8.38 12.41 -15.43
N ALA A 314 -7.48 13.25 -15.93
CA ALA A 314 -7.71 14.69 -16.06
C ALA A 314 -7.60 15.09 -17.53
N CYS A 315 -8.74 15.45 -18.13
CA CYS A 315 -8.85 15.67 -19.57
C CYS A 315 -8.89 17.17 -19.90
N CYS A 316 -7.93 17.66 -20.68
CA CYS A 316 -7.90 19.05 -21.12
C CYS A 316 -8.19 19.19 -22.62
N LEU A 317 -8.97 20.21 -22.97
CA LEU A 317 -9.11 20.68 -24.34
C LEU A 317 -7.82 21.39 -24.79
N ASN A 318 -7.24 20.93 -25.90
CA ASN A 318 -6.13 21.58 -26.61
C ASN A 318 -4.90 21.87 -25.72
N SER A 319 -3.95 20.92 -25.70
CA SER A 319 -2.73 20.93 -24.85
C SER A 319 -1.76 22.12 -25.04
N PHE A 320 -2.09 23.09 -25.90
CA PHE A 320 -1.36 24.34 -26.10
C PHE A 320 -1.90 25.54 -25.29
N SER A 321 -2.99 25.36 -24.52
CA SER A 321 -3.45 26.39 -23.60
C SER A 321 -2.37 26.71 -22.56
N LEU A 322 -2.13 28.00 -22.32
CA LEU A 322 -1.22 28.45 -21.26
C LEU A 322 -1.80 28.25 -19.85
N THR A 323 -3.12 28.02 -19.76
CA THR A 323 -3.85 27.72 -18.51
C THR A 323 -4.85 26.60 -18.79
N PRO A 324 -4.37 25.34 -18.90
CA PRO A 324 -5.23 24.21 -19.21
C PRO A 324 -6.26 24.00 -18.09
N VAL A 325 -7.54 23.95 -18.48
CA VAL A 325 -8.66 23.59 -17.60
C VAL A 325 -8.99 22.13 -17.87
N ALA A 326 -8.93 21.29 -16.83
CA ALA A 326 -9.29 19.89 -16.95
C ALA A 326 -10.78 19.66 -16.63
N HIS A 327 -11.29 18.52 -17.11
CA HIS A 327 -12.55 17.89 -16.71
C HIS A 327 -12.26 16.45 -16.28
N MET A 328 -13.16 15.87 -15.49
CA MET A 328 -13.10 14.47 -15.02
C MET A 328 -14.33 13.74 -15.53
N ASN A 329 -14.17 12.47 -15.89
CA ASN A 329 -15.23 11.57 -16.36
C ASN A 329 -15.26 10.30 -15.49
N ASN A 330 -14.91 10.44 -14.21
CA ASN A 330 -14.77 9.33 -13.30
C ASN A 330 -16.14 8.68 -13.04
N LEU A 331 -16.16 7.35 -12.96
CA LEU A 331 -17.38 6.57 -12.75
C LEU A 331 -17.85 6.64 -11.28
N TYR A 332 -16.93 6.92 -10.36
CA TYR A 332 -17.18 7.10 -8.94
C TYR A 332 -16.07 7.94 -8.30
N ASP A 333 -16.31 8.54 -7.13
CA ASP A 333 -15.33 9.37 -6.45
C ASP A 333 -14.16 8.53 -5.89
N ASP A 334 -12.93 9.08 -5.93
CA ASP A 334 -11.66 8.35 -5.70
C ASP A 334 -11.40 7.17 -6.67
N GLU A 335 -12.00 7.17 -7.86
CA GLU A 335 -11.61 6.22 -8.90
C GLU A 335 -10.12 6.36 -9.24
N ARG A 336 -9.48 5.21 -9.47
CA ARG A 336 -8.12 5.16 -10.01
C ARG A 336 -8.11 4.24 -11.21
N VAL A 337 -7.50 4.72 -12.27
CA VAL A 337 -7.36 4.04 -13.54
C VAL A 337 -5.89 3.96 -13.94
N THR A 338 -5.59 3.08 -14.87
CA THR A 338 -4.32 3.01 -15.59
C THR A 338 -4.18 4.22 -16.51
N LEU A 339 -2.97 4.49 -16.98
CA LEU A 339 -2.76 5.57 -17.95
C LEU A 339 -3.45 5.27 -19.30
N ALA A 340 -3.57 4.00 -19.69
CA ALA A 340 -4.26 3.59 -20.90
C ALA A 340 -5.75 3.98 -20.85
N THR A 341 -6.44 3.56 -19.80
CA THR A 341 -7.86 3.89 -19.56
C THR A 341 -8.06 5.40 -19.47
N ALA A 342 -7.17 6.13 -18.77
CA ALA A 342 -7.24 7.59 -18.71
C ALA A 342 -7.14 8.26 -20.10
N ARG A 343 -6.23 7.79 -20.96
CA ARG A 343 -6.07 8.29 -22.32
C ARG A 343 -7.29 8.00 -23.17
N ASP A 344 -7.81 6.78 -23.09
CA ASP A 344 -8.99 6.35 -23.85
C ASP A 344 -10.21 7.18 -23.48
N ARG A 345 -10.46 7.40 -22.17
CA ARG A 345 -11.54 8.27 -21.68
C ARG A 345 -11.40 9.72 -22.13
N CYS A 346 -10.19 10.28 -22.10
CA CYS A 346 -9.98 11.64 -22.60
C CYS A 346 -10.20 11.74 -24.11
N ALA A 347 -9.77 10.74 -24.87
CA ALA A 347 -9.96 10.67 -26.32
C ALA A 347 -11.44 10.47 -26.73
N SER A 348 -12.24 9.79 -25.90
CA SER A 348 -13.65 9.50 -26.17
C SER A 348 -14.64 10.48 -25.53
N SER A 349 -14.16 11.48 -24.80
CA SER A 349 -15.02 12.46 -24.11
C SER A 349 -16.00 13.15 -25.07
N GLU A 350 -17.20 13.54 -24.62
CA GLU A 350 -18.16 14.28 -25.48
C GLU A 350 -17.56 15.60 -26.01
N ASN A 351 -16.59 16.15 -25.30
CA ASN A 351 -15.80 17.31 -25.71
C ASN A 351 -14.75 17.00 -26.81
N ALA A 352 -14.59 15.73 -27.21
CA ALA A 352 -13.68 15.29 -28.26
C ALA A 352 -14.17 15.61 -29.67
N GLU A 353 -15.36 16.19 -29.85
CA GLU A 353 -15.84 16.70 -31.15
C GLU A 353 -14.90 17.78 -31.75
N GLU A 354 -14.07 18.44 -30.92
CA GLU A 354 -13.00 19.35 -31.38
C GLU A 354 -11.63 18.66 -31.62
N GLY A 355 -11.56 17.33 -31.44
CA GLY A 355 -10.45 16.47 -31.88
C GLY A 355 -9.15 16.53 -31.09
N ASN A 356 -9.11 17.16 -29.91
CA ASN A 356 -7.84 17.45 -29.22
C ASN A 356 -7.84 17.26 -27.68
N THR A 357 -8.80 16.55 -27.10
CA THR A 357 -8.79 16.27 -25.66
C THR A 357 -7.77 15.20 -25.31
N LYS A 358 -6.89 15.48 -24.33
CA LYS A 358 -5.84 14.56 -23.86
C LYS A 358 -5.65 14.67 -22.35
N VAL A 359 -4.98 13.67 -21.77
CA VAL A 359 -4.49 13.76 -20.40
C VAL A 359 -3.51 14.94 -20.27
N CYS A 360 -3.58 15.68 -19.16
CA CYS A 360 -2.85 16.93 -19.02
C CYS A 360 -2.43 17.23 -17.58
N ASP A 361 -1.33 17.99 -17.44
CA ASP A 361 -1.01 18.69 -16.21
C ASP A 361 -1.76 20.03 -16.20
N TYR A 362 -2.95 20.05 -15.62
CA TYR A 362 -3.85 21.21 -15.64
C TYR A 362 -3.44 22.30 -14.64
N ASP A 363 -3.84 23.56 -14.87
CA ASP A 363 -3.65 24.64 -13.89
C ASP A 363 -4.86 24.81 -12.96
N SER A 364 -6.05 24.60 -13.50
CA SER A 364 -7.31 24.63 -12.76
C SER A 364 -8.25 23.52 -13.21
N MET A 365 -9.13 23.10 -12.33
CA MET A 365 -10.26 22.22 -12.67
C MET A 365 -11.45 23.05 -13.16
N SER A 366 -12.36 22.42 -13.92
CA SER A 366 -13.67 23.01 -14.21
C SER A 366 -14.29 23.56 -12.91
N PRO A 367 -14.89 24.77 -12.91
CA PRO A 367 -15.42 25.41 -11.69
C PRO A 367 -16.47 24.57 -10.94
N GLU A 368 -17.07 23.59 -11.63
CA GLU A 368 -18.08 22.67 -11.11
C GLU A 368 -17.50 21.55 -10.25
N ILE A 369 -16.18 21.32 -10.29
CA ILE A 369 -15.51 20.23 -9.58
C ILE A 369 -14.94 20.77 -8.25
N PRO A 370 -15.46 20.35 -7.09
CA PRO A 370 -14.93 20.76 -5.80
C PRO A 370 -13.50 20.27 -5.57
N ALA A 371 -12.70 21.06 -4.85
CA ALA A 371 -11.28 20.74 -4.63
C ALA A 371 -11.06 19.41 -3.89
N HIS A 372 -11.97 19.02 -2.98
CA HIS A 372 -11.88 17.77 -2.22
C HIS A 372 -12.13 16.51 -3.08
N LYS A 373 -12.74 16.68 -4.26
CA LYS A 373 -12.91 15.63 -5.27
C LYS A 373 -11.68 15.44 -6.16
N THR A 374 -10.64 16.25 -5.95
CA THR A 374 -9.39 16.18 -6.73
C THR A 374 -8.31 15.42 -5.97
N GLY A 375 -7.38 14.83 -6.72
CA GLY A 375 -6.28 14.04 -6.16
C GLY A 375 -5.08 13.96 -7.09
N TYR A 376 -4.44 12.80 -7.10
CA TYR A 376 -3.44 12.47 -8.11
C TYR A 376 -4.10 12.18 -9.45
N HIS A 377 -3.66 12.87 -10.50
CA HIS A 377 -4.10 12.64 -11.88
C HIS A 377 -2.94 12.25 -12.79
N TRP A 378 -3.27 11.53 -13.85
CA TRP A 378 -2.34 11.18 -14.91
C TRP A 378 -1.94 12.38 -15.76
N THR A 379 -0.68 12.36 -16.21
CA THR A 379 -0.15 13.24 -17.25
C THR A 379 0.58 12.39 -18.30
N ASP A 380 0.79 12.93 -19.51
CA ASP A 380 1.58 12.27 -20.56
C ASP A 380 3.10 12.38 -20.36
N GLU A 381 3.52 13.17 -19.37
CA GLU A 381 4.93 13.50 -19.09
C GLU A 381 5.70 12.31 -18.52
N ASP A 382 6.96 12.20 -18.90
CA ASP A 382 7.86 11.18 -18.38
C ASP A 382 8.28 11.49 -16.94
N CYS A 383 8.71 10.46 -16.23
CA CYS A 383 9.24 10.58 -14.89
C CYS A 383 10.40 9.60 -14.73
N SER A 384 11.54 10.06 -14.21
CA SER A 384 12.65 9.16 -13.90
C SER A 384 12.74 8.85 -12.41
N ILE A 385 13.06 7.60 -12.11
CA ILE A 385 13.29 7.11 -10.76
C ILE A 385 14.81 7.12 -10.53
N GLY A 386 15.22 7.68 -9.41
CA GLY A 386 16.60 7.68 -8.93
C GLY A 386 16.66 7.34 -7.45
N ILE A 387 17.89 7.26 -6.93
CA ILE A 387 18.13 6.99 -5.52
C ILE A 387 19.10 7.99 -4.91
N LYS A 388 19.01 8.14 -3.59
CA LYS A 388 20.04 8.71 -2.74
C LYS A 388 20.57 7.64 -1.81
N VAL A 389 21.88 7.43 -1.79
CA VAL A 389 22.57 6.64 -0.78
C VAL A 389 22.95 7.55 0.38
N THR A 390 22.66 7.13 1.61
CA THR A 390 22.92 7.93 2.81
C THR A 390 24.40 8.07 3.13
N SER A 391 24.79 9.23 3.68
CA SER A 391 26.08 9.49 4.34
C SER A 391 26.16 8.91 5.74
N ASP A 392 25.01 8.58 6.33
CA ASP A 392 24.89 8.27 7.75
C ASP A 392 25.57 6.92 8.02
N GLU A 393 26.67 6.97 8.78
CA GLU A 393 27.43 5.78 9.19
C GLU A 393 26.59 4.80 10.04
N ALA A 394 25.48 5.27 10.66
CA ALA A 394 24.54 4.41 11.35
C ALA A 394 23.62 3.64 10.39
N LEU A 395 23.49 4.05 9.14
CA LEU A 395 22.62 3.46 8.12
C LEU A 395 23.40 3.06 6.85
N PRO A 396 24.51 2.32 6.97
CA PRO A 396 25.41 2.05 5.85
C PRO A 396 24.67 1.40 4.67
N GLY A 397 24.79 2.02 3.50
CA GLY A 397 24.19 1.53 2.25
C GLY A 397 22.68 1.66 2.16
N TRP A 398 22.00 2.32 3.10
CA TRP A 398 20.58 2.60 2.97
C TRP A 398 20.33 3.61 1.87
N ILE A 399 19.19 3.45 1.19
CA ILE A 399 18.80 4.32 0.08
C ILE A 399 17.45 4.99 0.35
N ALA A 400 17.22 6.15 -0.25
CA ALA A 400 15.90 6.74 -0.40
C ALA A 400 15.59 6.92 -1.88
N ILE A 401 14.34 6.70 -2.27
CA ILE A 401 13.89 6.92 -3.65
C ILE A 401 13.66 8.39 -3.89
N VAL A 402 14.14 8.89 -5.03
CA VAL A 402 13.93 10.26 -5.47
C VAL A 402 13.36 10.25 -6.87
N TYR A 403 12.27 10.97 -7.07
CA TYR A 403 11.67 11.12 -8.38
C TYR A 403 12.13 12.40 -9.08
N SER A 404 12.16 12.31 -10.40
CA SER A 404 12.50 13.39 -11.32
C SER A 404 11.43 13.46 -12.42
N PRO A 405 10.20 13.92 -12.08
CA PRO A 405 9.15 14.16 -13.07
C PRO A 405 9.56 15.27 -14.04
N GLU A 406 9.21 15.14 -15.32
CA GLU A 406 9.45 16.19 -16.29
C GLU A 406 8.63 17.47 -15.99
N LYS A 407 9.09 18.60 -16.55
CA LYS A 407 8.75 20.02 -16.25
C LYS A 407 9.36 20.63 -14.97
N LEU A 408 10.09 21.72 -15.18
CA LEU A 408 11.07 22.39 -14.29
C LEU A 408 10.54 22.99 -12.97
N LYS A 409 9.25 22.91 -12.61
CA LYS A 409 8.68 23.62 -11.45
C LYS A 409 7.47 22.94 -10.83
N VAL A 410 7.62 21.73 -10.33
CA VAL A 410 6.58 21.08 -9.54
C VAL A 410 7.18 20.61 -8.22
N ASN A 411 6.60 21.01 -7.08
CA ASN A 411 7.02 20.40 -5.82
C ASN A 411 6.67 18.92 -5.87
N LYS A 412 7.64 18.09 -5.47
CA LYS A 412 7.49 16.64 -5.43
C LYS A 412 6.79 16.23 -4.17
N ALA A 413 6.18 15.05 -4.18
CA ALA A 413 5.71 14.47 -2.94
C ALA A 413 6.89 14.27 -1.96
N ILE A 414 6.71 14.69 -0.71
CA ILE A 414 7.79 14.80 0.30
C ILE A 414 8.56 13.47 0.50
N HIS A 415 7.86 12.35 0.38
CA HIS A 415 8.44 11.01 0.54
C HIS A 415 9.35 10.56 -0.61
N VAL A 416 9.42 11.33 -1.71
CA VAL A 416 10.22 11.05 -2.93
C VAL A 416 10.93 12.31 -3.44
N ASP A 417 10.98 13.36 -2.62
CA ASP A 417 11.68 14.61 -2.91
C ASP A 417 13.21 14.45 -2.80
N ASP A 418 13.95 15.40 -3.36
CA ASP A 418 15.41 15.46 -3.29
C ASP A 418 15.92 15.49 -1.83
N ASP A 419 15.18 16.09 -0.91
CA ASP A 419 15.54 16.19 0.50
C ASP A 419 14.87 15.11 1.37
N THR A 420 14.24 14.11 0.75
CA THR A 420 13.54 13.06 1.51
C THR A 420 14.48 12.33 2.49
N LEU A 421 13.92 12.01 3.66
CA LEU A 421 14.56 11.26 4.74
C LEU A 421 14.05 9.82 4.85
N ASN A 422 13.28 9.37 3.86
CA ASN A 422 12.60 8.08 3.91
C ASN A 422 13.52 6.95 3.44
N PHE A 423 14.64 6.79 4.14
CA PHE A 423 15.66 5.79 3.85
C PHE A 423 15.19 4.38 4.23
N PHE A 424 15.61 3.39 3.45
CA PHE A 424 15.38 1.97 3.69
C PHE A 424 16.57 1.12 3.21
N PRO A 425 16.81 -0.06 3.81
CA PRO A 425 17.90 -0.93 3.41
C PRO A 425 17.59 -1.64 2.09
N VAL A 426 18.64 -1.88 1.30
CA VAL A 426 18.61 -2.72 0.09
C VAL A 426 19.73 -3.75 0.12
N ASN A 427 19.71 -4.66 -0.84
CA ASN A 427 20.79 -5.61 -1.06
C ASN A 427 21.74 -5.06 -2.12
N TRP A 428 22.99 -4.90 -1.74
CA TRP A 428 24.08 -4.54 -2.66
C TRP A 428 24.83 -5.79 -3.07
N GLU A 429 24.99 -5.99 -4.38
CA GLU A 429 25.81 -7.08 -4.89
C GLU A 429 27.26 -6.91 -4.42
N GLY A 430 27.84 -7.95 -3.81
CA GLY A 430 29.18 -7.88 -3.22
C GLY A 430 29.32 -6.98 -1.98
N GLY A 431 28.23 -6.38 -1.49
CA GLY A 431 28.20 -5.54 -0.30
C GLY A 431 28.79 -4.14 -0.45
N ALA A 432 29.28 -3.78 -1.64
CA ALA A 432 29.79 -2.44 -1.94
C ALA A 432 28.65 -1.53 -2.43
N TYR A 433 28.65 -0.28 -1.97
CA TYR A 433 27.65 0.72 -2.36
C TYR A 433 28.31 2.07 -2.64
N PRO A 434 27.69 2.93 -3.47
CA PRO A 434 28.18 4.28 -3.71
C PRO A 434 28.32 5.08 -2.40
N SER A 435 29.54 5.53 -2.08
CA SER A 435 29.84 6.39 -0.93
C SER A 435 30.62 7.63 -1.38
N ALA A 436 30.36 8.77 -0.75
CA ALA A 436 31.00 10.03 -1.12
C ALA A 436 32.40 10.10 -0.50
N ASP A 437 33.35 9.42 -1.14
CA ASP A 437 34.75 9.35 -0.70
C ASP A 437 35.60 10.37 -1.48
N ALA A 438 36.92 10.38 -1.26
CA ALA A 438 37.85 11.31 -1.90
C ALA A 438 37.81 11.28 -3.45
N ASP A 439 37.41 10.15 -4.03
CA ASP A 439 37.30 9.94 -5.49
C ASP A 439 35.89 10.23 -6.05
N GLY A 440 34.96 10.71 -5.22
CA GLY A 440 33.55 10.91 -5.57
C GLY A 440 32.70 9.67 -5.28
N CYS A 441 31.55 9.55 -5.95
CA CYS A 441 30.56 8.51 -5.67
C CYS A 441 30.68 7.22 -6.50
N GLY A 442 31.56 7.19 -7.50
CA GLY A 442 31.67 6.06 -8.44
C GLY A 442 30.45 5.84 -9.34
N ASP A 443 30.56 4.94 -10.33
CA ASP A 443 29.47 4.31 -11.10
C ASP A 443 28.33 5.22 -11.61
N GLY A 444 28.67 6.41 -12.12
CA GLY A 444 27.68 7.35 -12.65
C GLY A 444 26.83 8.06 -11.59
N CYS A 445 27.14 7.86 -10.32
CA CYS A 445 26.57 8.58 -9.20
C CYS A 445 27.28 9.94 -8.98
N VAL A 446 26.54 10.91 -8.45
CA VAL A 446 27.04 12.26 -8.17
C VAL A 446 26.95 12.58 -6.66
N PRO A 447 27.95 13.26 -6.07
CA PRO A 447 27.88 13.69 -4.68
C PRO A 447 26.72 14.66 -4.43
N ILE A 448 26.05 14.50 -3.29
CA ILE A 448 24.98 15.42 -2.86
C ILE A 448 25.62 16.63 -2.18
N SER A 449 25.34 17.83 -2.71
CA SER A 449 25.84 19.10 -2.16
C SER A 449 25.42 19.28 -0.68
N GLY A 450 26.40 19.50 0.20
CA GLY A 450 26.14 19.94 1.58
C GLY A 450 25.86 18.85 2.63
N GLY A 451 26.11 17.56 2.36
CA GLY A 451 25.76 16.55 3.38
C GLY A 451 26.25 15.10 3.26
N GLY A 452 27.07 14.72 2.27
CA GLY A 452 27.88 13.48 2.33
C GLY A 452 27.31 12.18 1.74
N GLY A 453 26.23 12.24 0.95
CA GLY A 453 25.68 11.07 0.27
C GLY A 453 25.94 11.05 -1.24
N CYS A 454 25.41 10.03 -1.90
CA CYS A 454 25.51 9.85 -3.35
C CYS A 454 24.13 9.80 -3.99
N ARG A 455 23.95 10.47 -5.13
CA ARG A 455 22.74 10.39 -5.95
C ARG A 455 23.03 9.58 -7.21
N CYS A 456 22.19 8.62 -7.52
CA CYS A 456 22.35 7.74 -8.68
C CYS A 456 21.05 7.68 -9.49
N GLY A 457 21.18 7.56 -10.81
CA GLY A 457 20.07 7.07 -11.63
C GLY A 457 19.86 5.57 -11.40
N THR A 458 18.70 5.05 -11.78
CA THR A 458 18.43 3.61 -11.73
C THR A 458 18.08 3.09 -13.12
N SER A 459 18.40 1.82 -13.36
CA SER A 459 17.96 1.06 -14.53
C SER A 459 17.49 -0.32 -14.07
N VAL A 460 16.37 -0.80 -14.59
CA VAL A 460 15.86 -2.13 -14.25
C VAL A 460 16.37 -3.14 -15.26
N VAL A 461 16.86 -4.27 -14.76
CA VAL A 461 17.30 -5.40 -15.58
C VAL A 461 16.45 -6.61 -15.21
N GLU A 462 15.77 -7.17 -16.20
CA GLU A 462 15.02 -8.41 -16.05
C GLU A 462 15.84 -9.60 -16.55
N GLY A 463 15.87 -10.67 -15.76
CA GLY A 463 16.57 -11.91 -16.08
C GLY A 463 15.65 -13.10 -15.85
N ARG A 464 15.82 -14.16 -16.66
CA ARG A 464 15.11 -15.42 -16.44
C ARG A 464 15.62 -16.08 -15.15
N ALA A 465 14.70 -16.46 -14.27
CA ALA A 465 15.06 -17.19 -13.04
C ALA A 465 15.58 -18.60 -13.33
N PHE A 466 15.08 -19.23 -14.40
CA PHE A 466 15.49 -20.55 -14.87
C PHE A 466 15.57 -20.63 -16.39
N ASP A 467 16.60 -21.33 -16.89
CA ASP A 467 16.74 -21.67 -18.31
C ASP A 467 15.98 -22.96 -18.69
N ALA A 468 15.61 -23.78 -17.70
CA ALA A 468 14.85 -25.01 -17.84
C ALA A 468 13.92 -25.19 -16.63
N MET A 469 12.88 -26.00 -16.77
CA MET A 469 11.95 -26.28 -15.68
C MET A 469 12.70 -26.84 -14.46
N PRO A 470 12.52 -26.27 -13.25
CA PRO A 470 13.14 -26.81 -12.04
C PRO A 470 12.68 -28.24 -11.77
N SER A 471 13.58 -29.05 -11.22
CA SER A 471 13.35 -30.48 -10.96
C SER A 471 12.46 -30.74 -9.74
N SER A 472 12.25 -29.72 -8.90
CA SER A 472 11.43 -29.78 -7.69
C SER A 472 10.81 -28.43 -7.37
N ALA A 473 9.78 -28.44 -6.53
CA ALA A 473 9.19 -27.21 -5.99
C ALA A 473 10.21 -26.43 -5.14
N ASP A 474 11.06 -27.11 -4.36
CA ASP A 474 12.09 -26.47 -3.54
C ASP A 474 13.12 -25.72 -4.40
N GLU A 475 13.53 -26.31 -5.53
CA GLU A 475 14.39 -25.63 -6.49
C GLU A 475 13.71 -24.40 -7.09
N ALA A 476 12.41 -24.49 -7.42
CA ALA A 476 11.63 -23.36 -7.91
C ALA A 476 11.58 -22.22 -6.87
N PHE A 477 11.20 -22.52 -5.63
CA PHE A 477 11.07 -21.53 -4.56
C PHE A 477 12.40 -20.94 -4.10
N SER A 478 13.52 -21.63 -4.36
CA SER A 478 14.85 -21.09 -4.05
C SER A 478 15.26 -19.88 -4.90
N ARG A 479 14.59 -19.62 -6.03
CA ARG A 479 14.90 -18.48 -6.94
C ARG A 479 13.72 -17.60 -7.29
N LEU A 480 12.48 -18.04 -7.06
CA LEU A 480 11.28 -17.26 -7.35
C LEU A 480 10.91 -16.36 -6.18
N PHE A 481 11.27 -15.08 -6.27
CA PHE A 481 10.89 -14.05 -5.29
C PHE A 481 9.53 -13.41 -5.56
N VAL A 482 8.98 -13.61 -6.76
CA VAL A 482 7.64 -13.16 -7.16
C VAL A 482 6.71 -14.36 -7.21
N GLY A 483 5.53 -14.24 -6.60
CA GLY A 483 4.50 -15.27 -6.60
C GLY A 483 3.54 -15.18 -7.79
N SER A 484 2.50 -16.02 -7.75
CA SER A 484 1.38 -15.98 -8.69
C SER A 484 0.07 -16.10 -7.92
N VAL A 485 -1.04 -15.62 -8.51
CA VAL A 485 -2.36 -15.97 -7.97
C VAL A 485 -2.68 -17.44 -8.28
N ASP A 486 -3.71 -17.98 -7.61
CA ASP A 486 -4.22 -19.31 -7.91
C ASP A 486 -4.65 -19.40 -9.38
N VAL A 487 -4.35 -20.51 -10.04
CA VAL A 487 -4.66 -20.74 -11.46
C VAL A 487 -6.15 -20.61 -11.78
N THR A 488 -7.04 -20.86 -10.81
CA THR A 488 -8.48 -20.69 -10.96
C THR A 488 -8.93 -19.23 -11.04
N ALA A 489 -8.07 -18.29 -10.64
CA ALA A 489 -8.29 -16.86 -10.85
C ALA A 489 -8.06 -16.46 -12.31
N TYR A 490 -7.42 -17.28 -13.15
CA TYR A 490 -7.26 -16.99 -14.58
C TYR A 490 -8.38 -17.63 -15.40
N THR A 491 -8.81 -17.00 -16.50
CA THR A 491 -9.75 -17.64 -17.43
C THR A 491 -9.01 -18.73 -18.22
N ALA A 492 -9.71 -19.78 -18.64
CA ALA A 492 -9.13 -20.77 -19.54
C ALA A 492 -8.54 -20.07 -20.77
N LEU A 493 -7.28 -20.39 -21.12
CA LEU A 493 -6.48 -19.76 -22.19
C LEU A 493 -5.85 -18.38 -21.86
N THR A 494 -5.83 -17.92 -20.59
CA THR A 494 -5.10 -16.66 -20.24
C THR A 494 -3.60 -16.77 -20.52
N TYR A 495 -3.05 -17.98 -20.43
CA TYR A 495 -1.69 -18.30 -20.84
C TYR A 495 -1.75 -19.33 -21.96
N GLU A 496 -1.87 -18.88 -23.22
CA GLU A 496 -1.37 -19.69 -24.33
C GLU A 496 0.16 -19.54 -24.32
N LEU A 497 0.85 -20.65 -23.99
CA LEU A 497 2.31 -20.75 -23.96
C LEU A 497 2.94 -20.62 -25.35
#